data_AF-A0A8B6XJT3-F1
#
_entry.id   AF-A0A8B6XJT3-F1
#
_cell.length_a   1.000
_cell.length_b   1.000
_cell.length_c   1.000
_cell.angle_alpha   90.00
_cell.angle_beta   90.00
_cell.angle_gamma   90.00
#
_symmetry.space_group_name_H-M   'P 1'
#
loop_
_entity.id
_entity.type
_entity.pdbx_description
1 polymer ?
#
loop_
_entity_poly.entity_id
_entity_poly.type
_entity_poly.pdbx_seq_one_letter_code
_entity_poly.pdbx_strand_id
1 'polypeptide(L)'
;MGGSLAQCFEICSQLRGNCEERQVKNAIIGLQHNLGLGGACVVALYKKLIPLQQVISEESSVESTFKSDVIFKEIEKRFSCEADSMKKEFNAVYCFELQKGENVGVWLIDLKTAAVIYRGKSCELKADCTIKMTDEDCFKMMIGQLNPQTAFLQGKVKISGNMALAMKLQKLQVKNLKSNL
;
A
#
# COMPACT_ATOMS: atom_id res chain seq x y z
N MET A 1 -19.87 -16.98 -32.41
CA MET A 1 -18.78 -17.16 -31.43
C MET A 1 -17.79 -15.98 -31.33
N GLY A 2 -17.93 -14.88 -32.09
CA GLY A 2 -16.91 -13.80 -32.10
C GLY A 2 -17.06 -12.66 -31.07
N GLY A 3 -18.24 -12.44 -30.49
CA GLY A 3 -18.49 -11.27 -29.62
C GLY A 3 -17.71 -11.28 -28.30
N SER A 4 -17.52 -12.45 -27.70
CA SER A 4 -16.83 -12.57 -26.40
C SER A 4 -15.34 -12.30 -26.49
N LEU A 5 -14.70 -12.68 -27.60
CA LEU A 5 -13.28 -12.40 -27.86
C LEU A 5 -13.03 -10.91 -28.08
N ALA A 6 -13.94 -10.22 -28.79
CA ALA A 6 -13.85 -8.78 -29.00
C ALA A 6 -13.94 -7.99 -27.68
N GLN A 7 -14.85 -8.39 -26.77
CA GLN A 7 -14.95 -7.78 -25.44
C GLN A 7 -13.70 -8.02 -24.59
N CYS A 8 -13.16 -9.25 -24.57
CA CYS A 8 -11.90 -9.55 -23.90
C CYS A 8 -10.77 -8.66 -24.43
N PHE A 9 -10.67 -8.50 -25.75
CA PHE A 9 -9.61 -7.75 -26.42
C PHE A 9 -9.68 -6.26 -26.08
N GLU A 10 -10.86 -5.65 -26.13
CA GLU A 10 -11.04 -4.25 -25.76
C GLU A 10 -10.73 -4.00 -24.28
N ILE A 11 -11.21 -4.85 -23.38
CA ILE A 11 -10.91 -4.73 -21.94
C ILE A 11 -9.40 -4.86 -21.68
N CYS A 12 -8.74 -5.83 -22.30
CA CYS A 12 -7.28 -5.99 -22.16
C CYS A 12 -6.52 -4.78 -22.71
N SER A 13 -6.97 -4.20 -23.83
CA SER A 13 -6.34 -3.04 -24.45
C SER A 13 -6.49 -1.78 -23.59
N GLN A 14 -7.68 -1.58 -23.00
CA GLN A 14 -7.95 -0.50 -22.05
C GLN A 14 -7.11 -0.63 -20.78
N LEU A 15 -7.00 -1.82 -20.22
CA LEU A 15 -6.17 -2.06 -19.02
C LEU A 15 -4.68 -1.86 -19.33
N ARG A 16 -4.22 -2.14 -20.56
CA ARG A 16 -2.82 -1.96 -20.96
C ARG A 16 -2.46 -0.51 -21.30
N GLY A 17 -3.41 0.33 -21.67
CA GLY A 17 -3.12 1.70 -22.11
C GLY A 17 -3.04 1.86 -23.63
N ASN A 18 -3.54 0.89 -24.40
CA ASN A 18 -3.32 0.81 -25.86
C ASN A 18 -4.55 1.26 -26.67
N CYS A 19 -5.41 2.12 -26.11
CA CYS A 19 -6.67 2.51 -26.76
C CYS A 19 -6.69 3.95 -27.31
N GLU A 20 -5.54 4.61 -27.43
CA GLU A 20 -5.39 5.95 -28.02
C GLU A 20 -6.44 6.94 -27.46
N GLU A 21 -7.19 7.64 -28.32
CA GLU A 21 -8.23 8.60 -27.91
C GLU A 21 -9.39 7.95 -27.13
N ARG A 22 -9.59 6.64 -27.26
CA ARG A 22 -10.62 5.88 -26.53
C ARG A 22 -10.14 5.40 -25.16
N GLN A 23 -8.90 5.71 -24.77
CA GLN A 23 -8.31 5.24 -23.52
C GLN A 23 -9.05 5.79 -22.30
N VAL A 24 -9.59 4.87 -21.50
CA VAL A 24 -10.18 5.20 -20.20
C VAL A 24 -9.06 5.54 -19.23
N LYS A 25 -9.14 6.75 -18.64
CA LYS A 25 -8.16 7.24 -17.66
C LYS A 25 -8.19 6.36 -16.41
N ASN A 26 -7.01 5.97 -15.93
CA ASN A 26 -6.82 5.22 -14.69
C ASN A 26 -7.65 3.92 -14.61
N ALA A 27 -7.84 3.20 -15.72
CA ALA A 27 -8.52 1.91 -15.70
C ALA A 27 -7.66 0.83 -15.01
N ILE A 28 -8.15 0.28 -13.89
CA ILE A 28 -7.44 -0.74 -13.10
C ILE A 28 -8.17 -2.09 -13.16
N ILE A 29 -9.49 -2.06 -13.36
CA ILE A 29 -10.37 -3.22 -13.40
C ILE A 29 -11.29 -3.10 -14.61
N GLY A 30 -11.49 -4.21 -15.32
CA GLY A 30 -12.48 -4.35 -16.39
C GLY A 30 -13.42 -5.52 -16.12
N LEU A 31 -14.69 -5.36 -16.47
CA LEU A 31 -15.72 -6.38 -16.29
C LEU A 31 -16.31 -6.74 -17.65
N GLN A 32 -16.39 -8.04 -17.92
CA GLN A 32 -17.04 -8.59 -19.09
C GLN A 32 -18.26 -9.39 -18.64
N HIS A 33 -19.36 -9.24 -19.37
CA HIS A 33 -20.52 -10.12 -19.25
C HIS A 33 -20.86 -10.70 -20.64
N ASN A 34 -20.89 -12.02 -20.75
CA ASN A 34 -21.37 -12.73 -21.92
C ASN A 34 -22.74 -13.32 -21.62
N LEU A 35 -23.74 -13.02 -22.46
CA LEU A 35 -25.08 -13.61 -22.38
C LEU A 35 -25.22 -14.64 -23.51
N GLY A 36 -25.39 -15.91 -23.14
CA GLY A 36 -25.63 -16.99 -24.09
C GLY A 36 -27.10 -17.17 -24.43
N LEU A 37 -27.39 -17.80 -25.58
CA LEU A 37 -28.73 -18.30 -25.85
C LEU A 37 -29.08 -19.39 -24.81
N GLY A 38 -30.21 -19.22 -24.11
CA GLY A 38 -30.65 -20.11 -23.04
C GLY A 38 -30.54 -19.55 -21.61
N GLY A 39 -30.24 -18.26 -21.45
CA GLY A 39 -30.26 -17.59 -20.13
C GLY A 39 -28.99 -17.79 -19.29
N ALA A 40 -27.97 -18.47 -19.82
CA ALA A 40 -26.67 -18.57 -19.17
C ALA A 40 -25.89 -17.25 -19.29
N CYS A 41 -25.41 -16.74 -18.16
CA CYS A 41 -24.54 -15.56 -18.09
C CYS A 41 -23.17 -15.95 -17.54
N VAL A 42 -22.11 -15.48 -18.20
CA VAL A 42 -20.73 -15.59 -17.70
C VAL A 42 -20.22 -14.18 -17.44
N VAL A 43 -19.77 -13.92 -16.22
CA VAL A 43 -19.11 -12.67 -15.84
C VAL A 43 -17.63 -12.93 -15.57
N ALA A 44 -16.76 -12.12 -16.16
CA ALA A 44 -15.33 -12.18 -15.96
C ALA A 44 -14.80 -10.82 -15.49
N LEU A 45 -13.93 -10.84 -14.49
CA LEU A 45 -13.23 -9.67 -13.96
C LEU A 45 -11.75 -9.74 -14.34
N TYR A 46 -11.27 -8.66 -14.94
CA TYR A 46 -9.88 -8.48 -15.37
C TYR A 46 -9.26 -7.39 -14.51
N LYS A 47 -8.13 -7.68 -13.88
CA LYS A 47 -7.36 -6.68 -13.13
C LYS A 47 -6.07 -6.41 -13.90
N LYS A 48 -5.73 -5.12 -14.08
CA LYS A 48 -4.41 -4.74 -14.61
C LYS A 48 -3.35 -5.30 -13.65
N LEU A 49 -2.55 -6.24 -14.15
CA LEU A 49 -1.33 -6.65 -13.48
C LEU A 49 -0.38 -5.46 -13.55
N ILE A 50 -0.18 -4.81 -12.41
CA ILE A 50 0.93 -3.89 -12.21
C ILE A 50 2.13 -4.83 -12.02
N PRO A 51 3.10 -4.89 -12.94
CA PRO A 51 4.29 -5.69 -12.71
C PRO A 51 4.91 -5.22 -11.39
N LEU A 52 5.41 -6.15 -10.57
CA LEU A 52 6.26 -5.84 -9.41
C LEU A 52 7.49 -4.98 -9.77
N GLN A 53 7.70 -4.73 -11.07
CA GLN A 53 8.77 -3.95 -11.67
C GLN A 53 8.35 -2.56 -12.21
N GLN A 54 7.07 -2.17 -12.20
CA GLN A 54 6.59 -0.96 -12.91
C GLN A 54 5.97 0.12 -12.00
N VAL A 55 6.54 0.28 -10.80
CA VAL A 55 6.48 1.53 -10.02
C VAL A 55 7.80 2.32 -10.21
N ILE A 56 8.40 2.22 -11.40
CA ILE A 56 9.65 2.91 -11.74
C ILE A 56 9.47 3.70 -13.04
N SER A 57 9.25 5.00 -12.87
CA SER A 57 9.60 6.14 -13.74
C SER A 57 9.19 7.37 -12.90
N GLU A 58 10.03 7.92 -12.04
CA GLU A 58 11.39 8.41 -12.30
C GLU A 58 12.48 7.62 -11.56
N GLU A 59 13.48 7.15 -12.30
CA GLU A 59 14.78 6.79 -11.74
C GLU A 59 15.57 8.07 -11.42
N SER A 60 15.94 8.23 -10.16
CA SER A 60 17.36 8.42 -9.86
C SER A 60 17.75 7.35 -8.85
N SER A 61 18.30 6.25 -9.37
CA SER A 61 19.19 5.31 -8.67
C SER A 61 18.91 5.06 -7.18
N VAL A 62 18.19 4.00 -6.83
CA VAL A 62 18.33 3.47 -5.47
C VAL A 62 18.11 1.95 -5.37
N GLU A 63 19.21 1.23 -5.16
CA GLU A 63 19.24 0.12 -4.21
C GLU A 63 18.37 0.48 -3.00
N SER A 64 17.55 -0.44 -2.50
CA SER A 64 16.68 -0.29 -1.32
C SER A 64 17.16 0.80 -0.33
N THR A 65 16.69 2.04 -0.50
CA THR A 65 17.29 3.17 0.20
C THR A 65 16.89 3.14 1.65
N PHE A 66 15.68 2.71 1.96
CA PHE A 66 15.14 2.73 3.31
C PHE A 66 15.10 1.30 3.85
N LYS A 67 15.75 1.06 5.00
CA LYS A 67 15.68 -0.22 5.73
C LYS A 67 14.22 -0.59 6.05
N SER A 68 13.37 0.42 6.20
CA SER A 68 11.93 0.26 6.45
C SER A 68 11.14 -0.30 5.26
N ASP A 69 11.70 -0.35 4.05
CA ASP A 69 11.01 -0.95 2.88
C ASP A 69 10.66 -2.42 3.13
N VAL A 70 11.56 -3.17 3.80
CA VAL A 70 11.32 -4.58 4.17
C VAL A 70 10.15 -4.69 5.14
N ILE A 71 10.05 -3.75 6.08
CA ILE A 71 8.98 -3.73 7.09
C ILE A 71 7.63 -3.51 6.43
N PHE A 72 7.50 -2.50 5.55
CA PHE A 72 6.21 -2.21 4.91
C PHE A 72 5.76 -3.35 3.99
N LYS A 73 6.68 -4.02 3.30
CA LYS A 73 6.37 -5.24 2.53
C LYS A 73 5.86 -6.38 3.43
N GLU A 74 6.47 -6.59 4.59
CA GLU A 74 6.03 -7.63 5.52
C GLU A 74 4.67 -7.29 6.15
N ILE A 75 4.42 -6.02 6.46
CA ILE A 75 3.12 -5.54 6.92
C ILE A 75 2.05 -5.76 5.83
N GLU A 76 2.35 -5.46 4.57
CA GLU A 76 1.45 -5.69 3.43
C GLU A 76 1.10 -7.18 3.28
N LYS A 77 2.10 -8.05 3.41
CA LYS A 77 1.90 -9.51 3.40
C LYS A 77 0.98 -9.95 4.55
N ARG A 78 1.16 -9.39 5.75
CA ARG A 78 0.29 -9.68 6.90
C ARG A 78 -1.15 -9.19 6.67
N PHE A 79 -1.33 -8.02 6.07
CA PHE A 79 -2.66 -7.52 5.71
C PHE A 79 -3.37 -8.43 4.72
N SER A 80 -2.64 -9.05 3.80
CA SER A 80 -3.22 -9.99 2.82
C SER A 80 -3.96 -11.16 3.48
N CYS A 81 -3.54 -11.56 4.70
CA CYS A 81 -4.14 -12.67 5.43
C CYS A 81 -5.19 -12.24 6.48
N GLU A 82 -5.11 -11.01 7.00
CA GLU A 82 -5.89 -10.56 8.18
C GLU A 82 -6.66 -9.24 7.96
N ALA A 83 -6.85 -8.82 6.69
CA ALA A 83 -7.38 -7.49 6.32
C ALA A 83 -8.64 -7.07 7.09
N ASP A 84 -9.66 -7.93 7.19
CA ASP A 84 -10.95 -7.57 7.81
C ASP A 84 -10.84 -7.33 9.33
N SER A 85 -9.98 -8.08 10.01
CA SER A 85 -9.71 -7.89 11.44
C SER A 85 -8.98 -6.57 11.68
N MET A 86 -7.98 -6.29 10.83
CA MET A 86 -7.15 -5.09 10.94
C MET A 86 -7.92 -3.81 10.58
N LYS A 87 -8.81 -3.85 9.57
CA LYS A 87 -9.69 -2.71 9.26
C LYS A 87 -10.59 -2.35 10.44
N LYS A 88 -11.17 -3.35 11.11
CA LYS A 88 -12.03 -3.12 12.29
C LYS A 88 -11.27 -2.57 13.47
N GLU A 89 -10.05 -3.04 13.69
CA GLU A 89 -9.24 -2.66 14.85
C GLU A 89 -8.67 -1.24 14.74
N PHE A 90 -8.18 -0.88 13.54
CA PHE A 90 -7.47 0.37 13.31
C PHE A 90 -8.37 1.46 12.70
N ASN A 91 -9.15 1.15 11.67
CA ASN A 91 -10.11 2.03 11.00
C ASN A 91 -9.56 3.46 10.74
N ALA A 92 -8.34 3.54 10.21
CA ALA A 92 -7.60 4.80 10.10
C ALA A 92 -6.61 4.79 8.93
N VAL A 93 -6.25 5.98 8.46
CA VAL A 93 -5.15 6.20 7.52
C VAL A 93 -3.93 6.71 8.29
N TYR A 94 -2.82 5.99 8.18
CA TYR A 94 -1.54 6.36 8.79
C TYR A 94 -0.56 6.87 7.73
N CYS A 95 0.16 7.94 8.05
CA CYS A 95 1.26 8.45 7.24
C CYS A 95 2.57 8.29 8.02
N PHE A 96 3.57 7.66 7.39
CA PHE A 96 4.93 7.54 7.91
C PHE A 96 5.85 8.41 7.06
N GLU A 97 6.42 9.45 7.64
CA GLU A 97 7.46 10.26 7.03
C GLU A 97 8.80 9.86 7.64
N LEU A 98 9.60 9.12 6.87
CA LEU A 98 10.89 8.61 7.33
C LEU A 98 12.03 9.40 6.72
N GLN A 99 12.91 9.89 7.58
CA GLN A 99 14.11 10.61 7.18
C GLN A 99 15.32 9.66 7.10
N LYS A 100 16.07 9.74 5.99
CA LYS A 100 17.38 9.11 5.82
C LYS A 100 18.36 10.12 5.21
N GLY A 101 19.14 10.77 6.07
CA GLY A 101 19.99 11.88 5.66
C GLY A 101 19.13 13.05 5.16
N GLU A 102 19.38 13.50 3.93
CA GLU A 102 18.60 14.54 3.26
C GLU A 102 17.33 14.01 2.57
N ASN A 103 17.22 12.68 2.42
CA ASN A 103 16.08 12.05 1.76
C ASN A 103 14.92 11.84 2.73
N VAL A 104 13.70 12.13 2.28
CA VAL A 104 12.46 11.84 3.00
C VAL A 104 11.64 10.84 2.19
N GLY A 105 11.39 9.68 2.77
CA GLY A 105 10.43 8.70 2.25
C GLY A 105 9.09 8.87 2.93
N VAL A 106 8.00 8.70 2.19
CA VAL A 106 6.64 8.77 2.75
C VAL A 106 5.87 7.50 2.39
N TRP A 107 5.32 6.83 3.41
CA TRP A 107 4.44 5.66 3.27
C TRP A 107 3.08 5.96 3.86
N LEU A 108 2.05 5.58 3.14
CA LEU A 108 0.66 5.69 3.57
C LEU A 108 0.10 4.29 3.75
N ILE A 109 -0.47 4.05 4.94
CA ILE A 109 -1.15 2.81 5.29
C ILE A 109 -2.63 3.13 5.44
N ASP A 110 -3.42 2.78 4.44
CA ASP A 110 -4.87 2.96 4.49
C ASP A 110 -5.55 1.71 5.07
N LEU A 111 -5.86 1.74 6.37
CA LEU A 111 -6.64 0.69 7.06
C LEU A 111 -8.11 1.06 7.23
N LYS A 112 -8.59 2.07 6.50
CA LYS A 112 -9.96 2.59 6.61
C LYS A 112 -10.79 2.17 5.40
N THR A 113 -10.25 2.36 4.20
CA THR A 113 -10.95 2.09 2.95
C THR A 113 -10.43 0.82 2.28
N ALA A 114 -9.16 0.83 1.85
CA ALA A 114 -8.65 -0.18 0.93
C ALA A 114 -7.83 -1.31 1.60
N ALA A 115 -7.29 -1.14 2.82
CA ALA A 115 -6.26 -2.04 3.40
C ALA A 115 -5.05 -2.21 2.49
N VAL A 116 -4.52 -1.09 2.00
CA VAL A 116 -3.36 -1.05 1.10
C VAL A 116 -2.28 -0.15 1.67
N ILE A 117 -1.03 -0.49 1.35
CA ILE A 117 0.14 0.34 1.61
C ILE A 117 0.65 0.89 0.28
N TYR A 118 0.99 2.16 0.23
CA TYR A 118 1.64 2.75 -0.93
C TYR A 118 2.65 3.79 -0.50
N ARG A 119 3.71 3.96 -1.31
CA ARG A 119 4.54 5.16 -1.22
C ARG A 119 3.78 6.33 -1.83
N GLY A 120 3.86 7.48 -1.18
CA GLY A 120 3.20 8.69 -1.66
C GLY A 120 4.01 9.94 -1.38
N LYS A 121 3.38 11.09 -1.57
CA LYS A 121 3.86 12.39 -1.08
C LYS A 121 3.01 12.81 0.12
N SER A 122 3.60 13.50 1.09
CA SER A 122 2.94 13.92 2.35
C SER A 122 1.61 14.69 2.13
N CYS A 123 1.41 15.27 0.94
CA CYS A 123 0.28 16.13 0.60
C CYS A 123 -0.95 15.42 -0.02
N GLU A 124 -0.87 14.14 -0.39
CA GLU A 124 -1.90 13.53 -1.25
C GLU A 124 -3.11 12.95 -0.50
N LEU A 125 -2.97 12.58 0.79
CA LEU A 125 -4.10 12.08 1.58
C LEU A 125 -4.13 12.64 3.00
N LYS A 126 -5.36 12.94 3.46
CA LYS A 126 -5.65 13.40 4.82
C LYS A 126 -5.48 12.23 5.79
N ALA A 127 -4.26 12.04 6.31
CA ALA A 127 -3.97 11.00 7.30
C ALA A 127 -4.63 11.34 8.65
N ASP A 128 -5.21 10.34 9.32
CA ASP A 128 -5.75 10.47 10.67
C ASP A 128 -4.61 10.57 11.70
N CYS A 129 -3.45 9.98 11.38
CA CYS A 129 -2.24 10.00 12.19
C CYS A 129 -1.01 10.07 11.27
N THR A 130 -0.10 11.01 11.56
CA THR A 130 1.19 11.17 10.88
C THR A 130 2.30 10.92 11.87
N ILE A 131 3.27 10.09 11.48
CA ILE A 131 4.39 9.66 12.31
C ILE A 131 5.67 10.00 11.57
N LYS A 132 6.48 10.87 12.17
CA LYS A 132 7.75 11.31 11.60
C LYS A 132 8.90 10.76 12.45
N MET A 133 9.86 10.09 11.83
CA MET A 133 11.04 9.57 12.51
C MET A 133 12.16 9.28 11.50
N THR A 134 13.30 8.78 11.96
CA THR A 134 14.35 8.29 11.06
C THR A 134 14.00 6.91 10.53
N ASP A 135 14.53 6.56 9.34
CA ASP A 135 14.40 5.21 8.78
C ASP A 135 14.93 4.13 9.75
N GLU A 136 16.03 4.41 10.44
CA GLU A 136 16.63 3.47 11.38
C GLU A 136 15.78 3.24 12.63
N ASP A 137 15.20 4.32 13.18
CA ASP A 137 14.32 4.22 14.33
C ASP A 137 13.02 3.50 13.97
N CYS A 138 12.48 3.73 12.77
CA CYS A 138 11.32 2.99 12.26
C CYS A 138 11.61 1.50 12.19
N PHE A 139 12.73 1.11 11.57
CA PHE A 139 13.15 -0.28 11.51
C PHE A 139 13.28 -0.89 12.92
N LYS A 140 14.03 -0.26 13.82
CA LYS A 140 14.22 -0.73 15.22
C LYS A 140 12.90 -0.83 15.96
N MET A 141 11.99 0.10 15.75
CA MET A 141 10.68 0.14 16.41
C MET A 141 9.79 -1.01 15.95
N MET A 142 9.81 -1.30 14.65
CA MET A 142 8.96 -2.32 14.02
C MET A 142 9.43 -3.74 14.32
N ILE A 143 10.74 -3.96 14.46
CA ILE A 143 11.29 -5.24 14.97
C ILE A 143 11.27 -5.34 16.50
N GLY A 144 10.78 -4.32 17.21
CA GLY A 144 10.68 -4.32 18.68
C GLY A 144 12.02 -4.24 19.42
N GLN A 145 13.03 -3.62 18.81
CA GLN A 145 14.29 -3.21 19.47
C GLN A 145 14.19 -1.79 20.08
N LEU A 146 13.32 -0.93 19.53
CA LEU A 146 13.02 0.39 20.08
C LEU A 146 11.57 0.44 20.55
N ASN A 147 11.35 0.89 21.78
CA ASN A 147 9.99 1.05 22.30
C ASN A 147 9.38 2.37 21.77
N PRO A 148 8.17 2.35 21.19
CA PRO A 148 7.54 3.55 20.63
C PRO A 148 7.31 4.68 21.64
N GLN A 149 6.94 4.33 22.89
CA GLN A 149 6.67 5.31 23.94
C GLN A 149 7.95 6.02 24.37
N THR A 150 9.05 5.27 24.56
CA THR A 150 10.34 5.86 24.92
C THR A 150 10.91 6.69 23.76
N ALA A 151 10.75 6.23 22.52
CA ALA A 151 11.20 6.97 21.33
C ALA A 151 10.45 8.30 21.15
N PHE A 152 9.14 8.32 21.45
CA PHE A 152 8.34 9.55 21.45
C PHE A 152 8.81 10.52 22.55
N LEU A 153 8.99 10.05 23.78
CA LEU A 153 9.48 10.88 24.89
C LEU A 153 10.90 11.41 24.64
N GLN A 154 11.74 10.65 23.95
CA GLN A 154 13.10 11.07 23.54
C GLN A 154 13.09 12.04 22.34
N GLY A 155 11.93 12.31 21.74
CA GLY A 155 11.81 13.18 20.55
C GLY A 155 12.28 12.54 19.24
N LYS A 156 12.60 11.24 19.24
CA LYS A 156 12.99 10.48 18.02
C LYS A 156 11.81 10.20 17.10
N VAL A 157 10.62 10.11 17.70
CA VAL A 157 9.36 9.97 16.99
C VAL A 157 8.49 11.18 17.27
N LYS A 158 8.04 11.84 16.21
CA LYS A 158 7.05 12.92 16.28
C LYS A 158 5.73 12.40 15.74
N ILE A 159 4.65 12.63 16.47
CA ILE A 159 3.30 12.22 16.08
C ILE A 159 2.46 13.47 15.87
N SER A 160 1.67 13.50 14.81
CA SER A 160 0.68 14.53 14.53
C SER A 160 -0.66 13.88 14.19
N GLY A 161 -1.77 14.54 14.54
CA GLY A 161 -3.11 13.94 14.43
C GLY A 161 -3.51 13.14 15.67
N ASN A 162 -4.18 12.02 15.49
CA ASN A 162 -4.78 11.25 16.57
C ASN A 162 -3.75 10.36 17.30
N MET A 163 -3.36 10.79 18.51
CA MET A 163 -2.39 10.09 19.36
C MET A 163 -2.84 8.68 19.78
N ALA A 164 -4.14 8.46 20.00
CA ALA A 164 -4.64 7.15 20.39
C ALA A 164 -4.45 6.11 19.27
N LEU A 165 -4.61 6.55 18.01
CA LEU A 165 -4.32 5.72 16.84
C LEU A 165 -2.82 5.41 16.71
N ALA A 166 -1.95 6.35 17.06
CA ALA A 166 -0.49 6.13 17.08
C ALA A 166 -0.08 5.07 18.11
N MET A 167 -0.72 5.04 19.28
CA MET A 167 -0.43 4.03 20.31
C MET A 167 -0.93 2.63 19.91
N LYS A 168 -2.07 2.54 19.20
CA LYS A 168 -2.55 1.26 18.65
C LYS A 168 -1.56 0.64 17.65
N LEU A 169 -0.80 1.46 16.95
CA LEU A 169 0.18 1.06 15.95
C LEU A 169 1.28 0.13 16.50
N GLN A 170 1.50 0.13 17.82
CA GLN A 170 2.38 -0.85 18.48
C GLN A 170 1.97 -2.32 18.19
N LYS A 171 0.69 -2.59 17.92
CA LYS A 171 0.21 -3.92 17.57
C LYS A 171 0.67 -4.39 16.18
N LEU A 172 1.09 -3.46 15.31
CA LEU A 172 1.67 -3.77 13.99
C LEU A 172 3.15 -4.19 14.07
N GLN A 173 3.78 -4.18 15.25
CA GLN A 173 5.15 -4.66 15.41
C GLN A 173 5.31 -6.10 14.93
N VAL A 174 6.26 -6.31 14.02
CA VAL A 174 6.58 -7.61 13.44
C VAL A 174 7.56 -8.33 14.37
N LYS A 175 7.03 -8.96 15.42
CA LYS A 175 7.84 -9.70 16.42
C LYS A 175 8.60 -10.90 15.82
N ASN A 176 8.13 -11.43 14.70
CA ASN A 176 8.65 -12.64 14.04
C ASN A 176 9.86 -12.41 13.10
N LEU A 177 10.32 -11.17 12.91
CA LEU A 177 11.56 -10.89 12.16
C LEU A 177 12.82 -11.19 12.98
N LYS A 178 12.72 -11.26 14.33
CA LYS A 178 13.84 -11.62 15.21
C LYS A 178 14.30 -13.07 15.08
N SER A 179 13.47 -13.96 14.53
CA SER A 179 13.74 -15.40 14.47
C SER A 179 14.32 -15.87 13.13
N ASN A 180 14.44 -14.99 12.13
CA ASN A 180 14.95 -15.31 10.79
C ASN A 180 16.08 -14.37 10.33
N LEU A 181 16.67 -13.61 11.25
CA LEU A 181 17.90 -12.82 11.09
C LEU A 181 18.89 -13.27 12.17
#